data_AF-A0A521QZE4-F1
#
_entry.id   AF-A0A521QZE4-F1
#
_cell.length_a   1.000
_cell.length_b   1.000
_cell.length_c   1.000
_cell.angle_alpha   90.00
_cell.angle_beta   90.00
_cell.angle_gamma   90.00
#
_symmetry.space_group_name_H-M   'P 1'
#
loop_
_entity.id
_entity.type
_entity.pdbx_description
1 polymer ?
#
loop_
_entity_poly.entity_id
_entity_poly.type
_entity_poly.pdbx_seq_one_letter_code
_entity_poly.pdbx_strand_id
1 'polypeptide(L)'
;METITALVAAGAALGLSYMIGRSLTASTLLVALGGFASGLGFAVLFFVLAVTVGHLVPGVFEPWFVGVHFIGLAVIGPILGATVATLAHRHVERVDAARLPF
;
A
#
# COMPACT_ATOMS: atom_id res chain seq x y z
N MET A 1 -0.06 -14.59 14.39
CA MET A 1 -1.15 -14.15 13.47
C MET A 1 -0.90 -12.75 12.88
N GLU A 2 -0.21 -11.89 13.62
CA GLU A 2 0.30 -10.56 13.31
C GLU A 2 1.01 -10.51 11.95
N THR A 3 1.96 -11.41 11.70
CA THR A 3 2.71 -11.41 10.44
C THR A 3 1.81 -11.66 9.24
N ILE A 4 0.85 -12.58 9.34
CA ILE A 4 -0.09 -12.88 8.26
C ILE A 4 -0.97 -11.66 7.99
N THR A 5 -1.54 -11.05 9.03
CA THR A 5 -2.38 -9.85 8.89
C THR A 5 -1.61 -8.65 8.35
N ALA A 6 -0.34 -8.48 8.73
CA ALA A 6 0.54 -7.47 8.19
C ALA A 6 0.85 -7.69 6.70
N LEU A 7 1.09 -8.94 6.29
CA LEU A 7 1.28 -9.30 4.88
C LEU A 7 0.03 -9.05 4.04
N VAL A 8 -1.16 -9.34 4.59
CA VAL A 8 -2.44 -9.02 3.94
C VAL A 8 -2.59 -7.51 3.74
N ALA A 9 -2.28 -6.71 4.77
CA ALA A 9 -2.30 -5.26 4.66
C ALA A 9 -1.31 -4.74 3.61
N ALA A 10 -0.08 -5.28 3.58
CA ALA A 10 0.90 -4.96 2.54
C ALA A 10 0.40 -5.31 1.14
N GLY A 11 -0.15 -6.52 0.96
CA GLY A 11 -0.70 -6.95 -0.33
C GLY A 11 -1.83 -6.06 -0.81
N ALA A 12 -2.76 -5.69 0.08
CA ALA A 12 -3.85 -4.77 -0.23
C ALA A 12 -3.32 -3.37 -0.61
N ALA A 13 -2.31 -2.86 0.10
CA ALA A 13 -1.67 -1.60 -0.21
C ALA A 13 -1.02 -1.58 -1.60
N LEU A 14 -0.30 -2.64 -1.95
CA LEU A 14 0.34 -2.78 -3.27
C LEU A 14 -0.71 -2.93 -4.37
N GLY A 15 -1.77 -3.71 -4.13
CA GLY A 15 -2.88 -3.88 -5.06
C GLY A 15 -3.59 -2.55 -5.35
N LEU A 16 -3.90 -1.77 -4.31
CA LEU A 16 -4.49 -0.44 -4.47
C LEU A 16 -3.53 0.51 -5.19
N SER A 17 -2.24 0.49 -4.86
CA SER A 17 -1.23 1.33 -5.52
C SER A 17 -1.11 1.00 -7.01
N TYR A 18 -1.19 -0.27 -7.38
CA TYR A 18 -1.24 -0.71 -8.77
C TYR A 18 -2.52 -0.23 -9.48
N MET A 19 -3.68 -0.33 -8.82
CA MET A 19 -4.95 0.22 -9.32
C MET A 19 -4.87 1.73 -9.56
N ILE A 20 -4.27 2.47 -8.63
CA ILE A 20 -4.03 3.92 -8.74
C ILE A 20 -3.17 4.19 -9.97
N GLY A 21 -2.02 3.52 -10.08
CA GLY A 21 -1.09 3.69 -11.19
C GLY A 21 -1.70 3.42 -12.56
N ARG A 22 -2.54 2.39 -12.67
CA ARG A 22 -3.16 2.04 -13.96
C ARG A 22 -4.35 2.91 -14.36
N SER A 23 -5.06 3.52 -13.40
CA SER A 23 -6.39 4.12 -13.64
C SER A 23 -6.40 5.65 -13.58
N LEU A 24 -5.44 6.26 -12.89
CA LEU A 24 -5.34 7.72 -12.81
C LEU A 24 -4.60 8.29 -14.02
N THR A 25 -5.34 9.04 -14.83
CA THR A 25 -4.81 9.97 -15.83
C THR A 25 -4.44 11.30 -15.16
N ALA A 26 -3.36 11.27 -14.39
CA ALA A 26 -2.80 12.43 -13.70
C ALA A 26 -1.28 12.51 -13.94
N SER A 27 -0.64 13.57 -13.46
CA SER A 27 0.82 13.64 -13.50
C SER A 27 1.45 12.50 -12.68
N THR A 28 2.61 12.00 -13.12
CA THR A 28 3.33 10.92 -12.43
C THR A 28 3.58 11.21 -10.95
N LEU A 29 3.80 12.48 -10.58
CA LEU A 29 3.97 12.90 -9.19
C LEU A 29 2.71 12.65 -8.35
N LEU A 30 1.54 13.04 -8.86
CA LEU A 30 0.27 12.82 -8.16
C LEU A 30 -0.04 11.33 -8.02
N VAL A 31 0.28 10.53 -9.03
CA VAL A 31 0.13 9.06 -8.99
C VAL A 31 1.06 8.44 -7.95
N ALA A 32 2.32 8.88 -7.89
CA ALA A 32 3.29 8.44 -6.90
C ALA A 32 2.82 8.78 -5.47
N LEU A 33 2.29 10.01 -5.27
CA LEU A 33 1.71 10.44 -3.99
C LEU A 33 0.47 9.60 -3.62
N GLY A 34 -0.35 9.21 -4.60
CA GLY A 34 -1.47 8.30 -4.40
C GLY A 34 -1.01 6.92 -3.90
N GLY A 35 0.03 6.35 -4.53
CA GLY A 35 0.65 5.11 -4.07
C GLY A 35 1.28 5.23 -2.67
N PHE A 36 1.95 6.35 -2.39
CA PHE A 36 2.50 6.65 -1.07
C PHE A 36 1.40 6.68 0.00
N ALA A 37 0.33 7.44 -0.26
CA ALA A 37 -0.80 7.59 0.64
C ALA A 37 -1.54 6.26 0.85
N SER A 38 -1.69 5.44 -0.19
CA SER A 38 -2.22 4.07 -0.08
C SER A 38 -1.38 3.22 0.87
N GLY A 39 -0.06 3.19 0.67
CA GLY A 39 0.88 2.46 1.53
C GLY A 39 0.80 2.88 3.00
N LEU A 40 0.78 4.19 3.26
CA LEU A 40 0.66 4.73 4.61
C LEU A 40 -0.71 4.45 5.23
N GLY A 41 -1.77 4.63 4.45
CA GLY A 41 -3.14 4.41 4.88
C GLY A 41 -3.36 2.96 5.33
N PHE A 42 -2.85 1.98 4.58
CA PHE A 42 -2.94 0.58 4.97
C PHE A 42 -2.10 0.22 6.20
N ALA A 43 -0.96 0.87 6.42
CA ALA A 43 -0.20 0.71 7.66
C ALA A 43 -1.02 1.19 8.87
N VAL A 44 -1.65 2.37 8.77
CA VAL A 44 -2.52 2.91 9.81
C VAL A 44 -3.74 2.02 10.04
N LEU A 45 -4.41 1.60 8.96
CA LEU A 45 -5.56 0.68 9.06
C LEU A 45 -5.19 -0.64 9.74
N PHE A 46 -4.05 -1.23 9.39
CA PHE A 46 -3.53 -2.42 10.06
C PHE A 46 -3.40 -2.18 11.56
N PHE A 47 -2.76 -1.08 11.98
CA PHE A 47 -2.55 -0.78 13.39
C PHE A 47 -3.86 -0.58 14.15
N VAL A 48 -4.77 0.24 13.60
CA VAL A 48 -6.08 0.50 14.21
C VAL A 48 -6.88 -0.78 14.38
N LEU A 49 -6.92 -1.64 13.36
CA LEU A 49 -7.63 -2.91 13.43
C LEU A 49 -6.97 -3.89 14.40
N ALA A 50 -5.64 -4.00 14.40
CA ALA A 50 -4.92 -4.88 15.31
C ALA A 50 -5.13 -4.48 16.78
N VAL A 51 -5.07 -3.19 17.09
CA VAL A 51 -5.36 -2.66 18.43
C VAL A 51 -6.81 -2.92 18.82
N THR A 52 -7.76 -2.64 17.92
CA THR A 52 -9.19 -2.86 18.17
C THR A 52 -9.48 -4.34 18.46
N VAL A 53 -8.97 -5.25 17.63
CA VAL A 53 -9.14 -6.69 17.82
C VAL A 53 -8.43 -7.18 19.09
N GLY A 54 -7.23 -6.66 19.39
CA GLY A 54 -6.52 -6.98 20.63
C GLY A 54 -7.27 -6.56 21.89
N HIS A 55 -8.05 -5.47 21.84
CA HIS A 55 -8.94 -5.08 22.93
C HIS A 55 -10.19 -5.96 23.04
N LEU A 56 -10.77 -6.37 21.91
CA LEU A 56 -11.98 -7.20 21.88
C LEU A 56 -11.70 -8.67 22.21
N VAL A 57 -10.50 -9.16 21.88
CA VAL A 57 -10.05 -10.54 22.10
C VAL A 57 -8.67 -10.51 22.76
N PRO A 58 -8.62 -10.40 24.11
CA PRO A 58 -7.37 -10.36 24.83
C PRO A 58 -6.50 -11.60 24.59
N GLY A 59 -5.18 -11.40 24.45
CA GLY A 59 -4.22 -12.47 24.23
C GLY A 59 -4.13 -12.97 22.78
N VAL A 60 -4.92 -12.41 21.84
CA VAL A 60 -4.87 -12.80 20.42
C VAL A 60 -3.69 -12.19 19.67
N PHE A 61 -3.22 -11.02 20.12
CA PHE A 61 -2.11 -10.29 19.54
C PHE A 61 -1.11 -9.87 20.62
N GLU A 62 0.18 -10.02 20.31
CA GLU A 62 1.25 -9.49 21.14
C GLU A 62 1.51 -8.01 20.81
N PRO A 63 1.32 -7.06 21.74
CA PRO A 63 1.37 -5.62 21.44
C PRO A 63 2.71 -5.15 20.87
N TRP A 64 3.81 -5.70 21.39
CA TRP A 64 5.15 -5.43 20.89
C TRP A 64 5.28 -5.81 19.40
N PHE A 65 4.82 -7.01 19.06
CA PHE A 65 4.93 -7.54 17.70
C PHE A 65 4.04 -6.76 16.73
N VAL A 66 2.83 -6.35 17.14
CA VAL A 66 1.97 -5.44 16.37
C VAL A 66 2.67 -4.12 16.08
N GLY A 67 3.35 -3.54 17.07
CA GLY A 67 4.14 -2.31 16.90
C GLY A 67 5.25 -2.44 15.87
N VAL A 68 6.03 -3.54 15.92
CA VAL A 68 7.10 -3.81 14.94
C VAL A 68 6.55 -3.91 13.52
N HIS A 69 5.45 -4.63 13.32
CA HIS A 69 4.82 -4.75 12.00
C HIS A 69 4.26 -3.40 11.51
N PHE A 70 3.68 -2.61 12.40
CA PHE A 70 3.19 -1.28 12.05
C PHE A 70 4.34 -0.38 11.59
N ILE A 71 5.45 -0.31 12.32
CA ILE A 71 6.61 0.50 11.94
C ILE A 71 7.16 0.03 10.60
N GLY A 72 7.32 -1.28 10.41
CA GLY A 72 7.75 -1.86 9.14
C GLY A 72 6.84 -1.47 7.98
N LEU A 73 5.53 -1.59 8.15
CA LEU A 73 4.55 -1.20 7.14
C LEU A 73 4.51 0.32 6.90
N ALA A 74 4.63 1.13 7.94
CA ALA A 74 4.59 2.59 7.84
C ALA A 74 5.82 3.15 7.11
N VAL A 75 6.95 2.44 7.14
CA VAL A 75 8.16 2.82 6.38
C VAL A 75 8.13 2.23 4.98
N ILE A 76 7.93 0.91 4.87
CA ILE A 76 8.09 0.18 3.59
C ILE A 76 6.86 0.35 2.70
N GLY A 77 5.65 0.34 3.29
CA GLY A 77 4.38 0.43 2.58
C GLY A 77 4.29 1.66 1.66
N PRO A 78 4.52 2.89 2.16
CA PRO A 78 4.46 4.09 1.33
C PRO A 78 5.50 4.09 0.19
N ILE A 79 6.72 3.63 0.47
CA ILE A 79 7.81 3.60 -0.52
C ILE A 79 7.47 2.61 -1.64
N LEU A 80 7.06 1.39 -1.29
CA LEU A 80 6.68 0.39 -2.28
C LEU A 80 5.41 0.79 -3.01
N GLY A 81 4.42 1.36 -2.32
CA GLY A 81 3.19 1.84 -2.93
C GLY A 81 3.44 2.93 -3.98
N ALA A 82 4.24 3.94 -3.64
CA ALA A 82 4.65 4.98 -4.59
C ALA A 82 5.38 4.40 -5.80
N THR A 83 6.29 3.46 -5.56
CA THR A 83 7.06 2.79 -6.61
C THR A 83 6.15 2.01 -7.55
N VAL A 84 5.26 1.16 -7.02
CA VAL A 84 4.33 0.34 -7.80
C VAL A 84 3.36 1.22 -8.60
N ALA A 85 2.79 2.26 -7.99
CA ALA A 85 1.89 3.18 -8.68
C ALA A 85 2.61 3.88 -9.86
N THR A 86 3.85 4.34 -9.63
CA THR A 86 4.66 5.00 -10.65
C THR A 86 5.00 4.07 -11.80
N LEU A 87 5.42 2.83 -11.50
CA LEU A 87 5.77 1.84 -12.52
C LEU A 87 4.56 1.42 -13.35
N ALA A 88 3.42 1.20 -12.70
CA ALA A 88 2.17 0.86 -13.40
C ALA A 88 1.73 1.98 -14.34
N HIS A 89 1.81 3.23 -13.88
CA HIS A 89 1.46 4.40 -14.69
C HIS A 89 2.36 4.55 -15.92
N ARG A 90 3.68 4.51 -15.72
CA ARG A 90 4.64 4.59 -16.83
C ARG A 90 4.48 3.44 -17.83
N HIS A 91 4.09 2.26 -17.35
CA HIS A 91 3.83 1.13 -18.23
C HIS A 91 2.63 1.40 -19.14
N VAL A 92 1.53 1.93 -18.58
CA VAL A 92 0.34 2.32 -19.36
C VAL A 92 0.68 3.42 -20.37
N GLU A 93 1.37 4.48 -19.94
CA GLU A 93 1.79 5.57 -20.85
C GLU A 93 2.61 5.06 -22.04
N ARG A 94 3.53 4.12 -21.81
CA ARG A 94 4.35 3.52 -22.87
C ARG A 94 3.53 2.67 -23.83
N VAL A 95 2.57 1.90 -23.31
CA VAL A 95 1.68 1.06 -24.13
C VAL A 95 0.75 1.93 -24.99
N ASP A 96 0.25 3.04 -24.43
CA ASP A 96 -0.60 3.98 -25.17
C ASP A 96 0.19 4.71 -26.26
N ALA A 97 1.42 5.16 -25.96
CA ALA A 97 2.30 5.78 -26.95
C ALA A 97 2.63 4.84 -28.12
N ALA A 98 2.81 3.54 -27.87
CA ALA A 98 3.09 2.55 -28.91
C ALA A 98 1.90 2.24 -29.83
N ARG A 99 0.67 2.65 -29.45
CA ARG A 99 -0.55 2.45 -30.25
C ARG A 99 -0.86 3.61 -31.18
N LEU A 100 -0.17 4.74 -31.04
CA LEU A 100 -0.34 5.87 -31.94
C LEU A 100 0.28 5.52 -33.31
N PRO A 101 -0.48 5.61 -34.41
CA PRO A 101 0.08 5.40 -35.74
C PRO A 101 1.01 6.59 -36.04
N PHE A 102 2.30 6.31 -36.15
CA PHE A 102 3.24 7.24 -36.79
C PHE A 102 2.95 7.34 -38.27
#